data_AF-A0A1A8AW84-F1
#
_entry.id   AF-A0A1A8AW84-F1
#
_cell.length_a   1.000
_cell.length_b   1.000
_cell.length_c   1.000
_cell.angle_alpha   90.00
_cell.angle_beta   90.00
_cell.angle_gamma   90.00
#
_symmetry.space_group_name_H-M   'P 1'
#
loop_
_entity.id
_entity.type
_entity.pdbx_description
1 polymer ?
#
loop_
_entity_poly.entity_id
_entity_poly.type
_entity_poly.pdbx_seq_one_letter_code
_entity_poly.pdbx_strand_id
1 'polypeptide(L)'
;MSINKPMTQSFLTLKDKKKLSCFVCHFFSPVYTLICVFRVELAKVMRTRAKEIEVKLLLFAIQRTTNFEGLLSKRFTGCTLTDIPGKKRPESPLDPTNPFLDESGEDVGAEKDEEFAKPRKPKAPDNPFHGIISKCFEPHLYVYIESQDRNLGELIDRFVADFRAQGPPKAGTEEGGAVLPSCADLFVYYKKCMVQCSQLSTGEPMIALTTIFQKFLREYAWKILSGNLPKSNSNSGGLTITSLLKEKEVCEAAKFTVDELCLICSILSTAEYCLATTQQLEEKLKEKVDKVLVERINLTGEMDTFSTVISNSIQLLVQDLDAACDPALNAMSKMPWQNVEHVGDQSPYVTSIIMHIKQNVPIIRDNLASTRKYFTQFCIKFTNSFVPKFINHLFRCKPISMVGAEQLLLDTHSLKTVLLDLPSIGSQVLRKAPASYTKIVVKGMTRAEMILKVVMAPHEPPVVFVDNYIKLLADGNPETFQKVLDMKGLKRSEQSSMLELFRQRLPTPPSGADGGTSLSFSAPTPEQESSRIRKLEKLIKKRL
;
A
#
# COMPACT_ATOMS: atom_id res chain seq x y z
N MET A 1 41.62 -21.23 -69.98
CA MET A 1 41.04 -20.59 -71.18
C MET A 1 39.59 -20.27 -70.86
N SER A 2 39.35 -19.07 -70.36
CA SER A 2 38.94 -17.88 -71.14
C SER A 2 37.48 -17.99 -71.58
N ILE A 3 36.58 -17.33 -70.85
CA ILE A 3 36.03 -15.99 -71.17
C ILE A 3 34.99 -16.08 -72.28
N ASN A 4 33.74 -15.76 -71.94
CA ASN A 4 32.91 -14.93 -72.81
C ASN A 4 31.98 -14.00 -72.03
N LYS A 5 32.16 -12.70 -72.32
CA LYS A 5 31.37 -11.48 -72.10
C LYS A 5 31.60 -10.67 -73.39
N PRO A 6 30.90 -9.56 -73.73
CA PRO A 6 29.63 -8.99 -73.23
C PRO A 6 28.75 -8.37 -74.36
N MET A 7 27.57 -7.84 -73.99
CA MET A 7 26.93 -6.56 -74.40
C MET A 7 25.41 -6.72 -74.26
N THR A 8 24.72 -6.04 -73.34
CA THR A 8 24.40 -4.62 -73.52
C THR A 8 24.08 -3.99 -72.17
N GLN A 9 24.69 -2.83 -71.93
CA GLN A 9 24.43 -1.96 -70.79
C GLN A 9 24.15 -0.57 -71.33
N SER A 10 23.25 0.14 -70.64
CA SER A 10 23.06 1.60 -70.59
C SER A 10 21.97 2.17 -71.50
N PHE A 11 20.97 2.83 -70.92
CA PHE A 11 20.83 4.30 -70.98
C PHE A 11 19.58 4.75 -70.18
N LEU A 12 19.75 5.07 -68.90
CA LEU A 12 18.95 6.08 -68.19
C LEU A 12 19.95 6.97 -67.47
N THR A 13 20.16 8.15 -68.04
CA THR A 13 21.29 9.04 -67.76
C THR A 13 21.19 9.73 -66.39
N LEU A 14 22.33 10.12 -65.83
CA LEU A 14 22.45 10.95 -64.61
C LEU A 14 21.57 12.21 -64.59
N LYS A 15 21.09 12.68 -65.75
CA LYS A 15 20.17 13.82 -65.90
C LYS A 15 18.79 13.53 -65.29
N ASP A 16 18.32 12.30 -65.34
CA ASP A 16 17.00 11.92 -64.80
C ASP A 16 17.01 11.72 -63.29
N LYS A 17 18.13 11.28 -62.71
CA LYS A 17 18.31 11.22 -61.24
C LYS A 17 18.43 12.61 -60.60
N LYS A 18 19.13 13.55 -61.25
CA LYS A 18 19.13 14.97 -60.84
C LYS A 18 17.75 15.62 -61.03
N LYS A 19 17.02 15.28 -62.10
CA LYS A 19 15.64 15.75 -62.29
C LYS A 19 14.70 15.21 -61.22
N LEU A 20 14.78 13.94 -60.83
CA LEU A 20 13.92 13.34 -59.80
C LEU A 20 14.24 13.90 -58.40
N SER A 21 15.52 14.08 -58.06
CA SER A 21 15.96 14.75 -56.83
C SER A 21 15.56 16.24 -56.83
N CYS A 22 15.68 16.95 -57.96
CA CYS A 22 15.13 18.29 -58.11
C CYS A 22 13.61 18.32 -58.01
N PHE A 23 12.87 17.35 -58.58
CA PHE A 23 11.40 17.30 -58.55
C PHE A 23 10.87 17.08 -57.13
N VAL A 24 11.54 16.19 -56.40
CA VAL A 24 11.35 15.98 -54.95
C VAL A 24 11.60 17.28 -54.19
N CYS A 25 12.75 17.94 -54.37
CA CYS A 25 13.00 19.22 -53.71
C CYS A 25 12.05 20.35 -54.16
N HIS A 26 11.62 20.38 -55.42
CA HIS A 26 10.79 21.45 -56.00
C HIS A 26 9.32 21.37 -55.60
N PHE A 27 8.79 20.20 -55.22
CA PHE A 27 7.40 20.05 -54.75
C PHE A 27 7.32 19.88 -53.22
N PHE A 28 8.28 19.19 -52.60
CA PHE A 28 8.28 19.03 -51.15
C PHE A 28 8.54 20.36 -50.43
N SER A 29 9.40 21.22 -50.98
CA SER A 29 9.67 22.56 -50.44
C SER A 29 8.45 23.50 -50.45
N PRO A 30 7.71 23.70 -51.56
CA PRO A 30 6.52 24.56 -51.55
C PRO A 30 5.35 23.95 -50.80
N VAL A 31 5.15 22.62 -50.81
CA VAL A 31 4.10 21.98 -49.99
C VAL A 31 4.41 22.14 -48.51
N TYR A 32 5.66 21.91 -48.09
CA TYR A 32 6.09 22.14 -46.71
C TYR A 32 6.00 23.62 -46.32
N THR A 33 6.35 24.54 -47.23
CA THR A 33 6.22 26.00 -47.04
C THR A 33 4.75 26.40 -46.88
N LEU A 34 3.85 25.88 -47.73
CA LEU A 34 2.43 26.15 -47.64
C LEU A 34 1.84 25.61 -46.32
N ILE A 35 2.27 24.42 -45.89
CA ILE A 35 1.88 23.85 -44.59
C ILE A 35 2.39 24.74 -43.44
N CYS A 36 3.62 25.25 -43.52
CA CYS A 36 4.17 26.18 -42.53
C CYS A 36 3.39 27.50 -42.49
N VAL A 37 3.02 28.06 -43.64
CA VAL A 37 2.20 29.28 -43.73
C VAL A 37 0.80 29.03 -43.13
N PHE A 38 0.17 27.91 -43.50
CA PHE A 38 -1.12 27.51 -42.93
C PHE A 38 -1.04 27.38 -41.41
N ARG A 39 0.03 26.80 -40.87
CA ARG A 39 0.26 26.72 -39.42
C ARG A 39 0.36 28.10 -38.77
N VAL A 40 1.07 29.05 -39.39
CA VAL A 40 1.25 30.41 -38.86
C VAL A 40 -0.07 31.16 -38.84
N GLU A 41 -0.84 31.10 -39.91
CA GLU A 41 -2.16 31.75 -39.98
C GLU A 41 -3.17 31.09 -39.04
N LEU A 42 -3.19 29.76 -38.95
CA LEU A 42 -4.03 29.05 -37.99
C LEU A 42 -3.68 29.42 -36.55
N ALA A 43 -2.39 29.51 -36.21
CA ALA A 43 -1.93 29.96 -34.89
C ALA A 43 -2.33 31.42 -34.59
N LYS A 44 -2.44 32.27 -35.62
CA LYS A 44 -2.89 33.66 -35.49
C LYS A 44 -4.40 33.74 -35.27
N VAL A 45 -5.19 32.95 -36.00
CA VAL A 45 -6.64 32.84 -35.82
C VAL A 45 -6.98 32.30 -34.43
N MET A 46 -6.31 31.23 -34.00
CA MET A 46 -6.49 30.64 -32.67
C MET A 46 -6.20 31.66 -31.55
N ARG A 47 -5.10 32.43 -31.68
CA ARG A 47 -4.79 33.50 -30.71
C ARG A 47 -5.81 34.64 -30.71
N THR A 48 -6.27 35.07 -31.89
CA THR A 48 -7.20 36.20 -32.02
C THR A 48 -8.58 35.84 -31.46
N ARG A 49 -9.01 34.59 -31.65
CA ARG A 49 -10.31 34.08 -31.20
C ARG A 49 -10.22 33.21 -29.96
N ALA A 50 -9.15 33.33 -29.17
CA ALA A 50 -8.89 32.41 -28.05
C ALA A 50 -10.07 32.30 -27.05
N LYS A 51 -10.84 33.38 -26.88
CA LYS A 51 -12.02 33.43 -25.99
C LYS A 51 -13.27 32.73 -26.55
N GLU A 52 -13.32 32.47 -27.85
CA GLU A 52 -14.44 31.78 -28.52
C GLU A 52 -14.19 30.27 -28.67
N ILE A 53 -13.02 29.77 -28.25
CA ILE A 53 -12.62 28.38 -28.44
C ILE A 53 -13.29 27.51 -27.36
N GLU A 54 -14.31 26.76 -27.75
CA GLU A 54 -14.89 25.71 -26.92
C GLU A 54 -14.16 24.36 -27.10
N VAL A 55 -14.19 23.51 -26.07
CA VAL A 55 -13.53 22.18 -26.10
C VAL A 55 -13.99 21.31 -27.26
N LYS A 56 -15.29 21.30 -27.58
CA LYS A 56 -15.81 20.50 -28.71
C LYS A 56 -15.23 20.98 -30.04
N LEU A 57 -15.16 22.30 -30.23
CA LEU A 57 -14.60 22.90 -31.42
C LEU A 57 -13.08 22.66 -31.51
N LEU A 58 -12.36 22.79 -30.39
CA LEU A 58 -10.93 22.54 -30.29
C LEU A 58 -10.59 21.09 -30.63
N LEU A 59 -11.27 20.12 -30.01
CA LEU A 59 -11.07 18.70 -30.28
C LEU A 59 -11.42 18.34 -31.71
N PHE A 60 -12.50 18.91 -32.27
CA PHE A 60 -12.87 18.70 -33.66
C PHE A 60 -11.81 19.24 -34.63
N ALA A 61 -11.30 20.44 -34.38
CA ALA A 61 -10.26 21.07 -35.19
C ALA A 61 -8.94 20.29 -35.13
N ILE A 62 -8.52 19.84 -33.95
CA ILE A 62 -7.33 19.00 -33.78
C ILE A 62 -7.52 17.68 -34.52
N GLN A 63 -8.66 16.99 -34.33
CA GLN A 63 -8.93 15.72 -35.00
C GLN A 63 -8.91 15.86 -36.52
N ARG A 64 -9.52 16.92 -37.08
CA ARG A 64 -9.49 17.20 -38.52
C ARG A 64 -8.06 17.46 -39.01
N THR A 65 -7.27 18.21 -38.26
CA THR A 65 -5.89 18.55 -38.59
C THR A 65 -4.98 17.32 -38.54
N THR A 66 -5.08 16.50 -37.50
CA THR A 66 -4.29 15.25 -37.37
C THR A 66 -4.68 14.24 -38.46
N ASN A 67 -5.96 14.14 -38.83
CA ASN A 67 -6.37 13.32 -39.97
C ASN A 67 -5.80 13.84 -41.29
N PHE A 68 -5.78 15.16 -41.47
CA PHE A 68 -5.16 15.77 -42.64
C PHE A 68 -3.65 15.48 -42.70
N GLU A 69 -2.92 15.62 -41.58
CA GLU A 69 -1.52 15.22 -41.48
C GLU A 69 -1.31 13.72 -41.78
N GLY A 70 -2.22 12.86 -41.34
CA GLY A 70 -2.21 11.43 -41.66
C GLY A 70 -2.45 11.15 -43.16
N LEU A 71 -3.31 11.93 -43.81
CA LEU A 71 -3.52 11.84 -45.25
C LEU A 71 -2.31 12.36 -46.03
N LEU A 72 -1.68 13.44 -45.57
CA LEU A 72 -0.43 13.96 -46.14
C LEU A 72 0.67 12.92 -46.04
N SER A 73 0.84 12.29 -44.88
CA SER A 73 1.76 11.17 -44.71
C SER A 73 1.55 10.09 -45.76
N LYS A 74 0.33 9.55 -45.85
CA LYS A 74 0.00 8.47 -46.81
C LYS A 74 0.20 8.89 -48.27
N ARG A 75 -0.06 10.16 -48.62
CA ARG A 75 0.09 10.70 -49.98
C ARG A 75 1.55 10.95 -50.35
N PHE A 76 2.38 11.36 -49.41
CA PHE A 76 3.75 11.82 -49.67
C PHE A 76 4.83 10.81 -49.22
N THR A 77 4.47 9.66 -48.63
CA THR A 77 5.39 8.55 -48.35
C THR A 77 5.71 7.66 -49.57
N GLY A 78 5.04 7.87 -50.71
CA GLY A 78 5.04 6.92 -51.83
C GLY A 78 6.24 6.97 -52.80
N CYS A 79 6.97 8.09 -52.92
CA CYS A 79 8.06 8.19 -53.92
C CYS A 79 9.24 9.08 -53.49
N THR A 80 9.34 9.49 -52.23
CA THR A 80 10.20 10.63 -51.87
C THR A 80 11.14 10.41 -50.68
N LEU A 81 10.96 9.36 -49.87
CA LEU A 81 11.66 9.26 -48.57
C LEU A 81 12.36 7.94 -48.27
N THR A 82 12.32 6.95 -49.18
CA THR A 82 13.06 5.69 -48.99
C THR A 82 13.95 5.41 -50.19
N ASP A 83 15.04 6.16 -50.29
CA ASP A 83 16.23 5.74 -51.04
C ASP A 83 17.37 5.50 -50.04
N ILE A 84 17.29 4.37 -49.33
CA ILE A 84 18.47 3.66 -48.84
C ILE A 84 18.40 2.28 -49.50
N PRO A 85 19.33 1.93 -50.41
CA PRO A 85 19.31 0.63 -51.05
C PRO A 85 19.74 -0.44 -50.04
N GLY A 86 18.81 -1.30 -49.64
CA GLY A 86 19.13 -2.56 -48.96
C GLY A 86 18.38 -2.81 -47.65
N LYS A 87 17.08 -3.17 -47.72
CA LYS A 87 16.51 -4.14 -46.79
C LYS A 87 15.28 -4.80 -47.42
N LYS A 88 15.40 -6.09 -47.72
CA LYS A 88 14.32 -6.95 -48.22
C LYS A 88 13.15 -6.93 -47.22
N ARG A 89 11.93 -6.71 -47.71
CA ARG A 89 10.70 -7.16 -47.03
C ARG A 89 10.67 -8.70 -47.05
N PRO A 90 10.29 -9.35 -45.94
CA PRO A 90 9.59 -10.62 -46.02
C PRO A 90 8.08 -10.36 -46.01
N GLU A 91 7.39 -11.11 -46.87
CA GLU A 91 5.94 -11.15 -47.03
C GLU A 91 5.24 -11.71 -45.79
N SER A 92 4.03 -11.24 -45.56
CA SER A 92 3.04 -11.81 -44.64
C SER A 92 2.51 -13.15 -45.16
N PRO A 93 2.00 -14.02 -44.27
CA PRO A 93 0.58 -14.37 -44.40
C PRO A 93 -0.21 -14.45 -43.08
N LEU A 94 -1.39 -13.79 -43.13
CA LEU A 94 -2.74 -14.12 -42.65
C LEU A 94 -3.05 -14.57 -41.20
N ASP A 95 -4.21 -14.09 -40.74
CA ASP A 95 -4.80 -14.00 -39.38
C ASP A 95 -5.18 -15.32 -38.67
N PRO A 96 -5.58 -15.28 -37.36
CA PRO A 96 -7.01 -15.11 -37.06
C PRO A 96 -7.37 -14.17 -35.88
N THR A 97 -8.48 -13.43 -36.07
CA THR A 97 -9.67 -13.25 -35.19
C THR A 97 -9.58 -13.93 -33.80
N ASN A 98 -9.92 -13.36 -32.62
CA ASN A 98 -10.87 -12.31 -32.24
C ASN A 98 -10.62 -11.87 -30.74
N PRO A 99 -11.50 -11.16 -29.98
CA PRO A 99 -11.14 -9.94 -29.25
C PRO A 99 -11.41 -10.06 -27.73
N PHE A 100 -10.38 -10.29 -26.92
CA PHE A 100 -10.40 -10.27 -25.45
C PHE A 100 -11.46 -11.17 -24.76
N LEU A 101 -10.96 -12.37 -24.34
CA LEU A 101 -11.46 -13.30 -23.29
C LEU A 101 -12.49 -14.35 -23.81
N ASP A 102 -12.41 -15.65 -23.51
CA ASP A 102 -12.39 -16.28 -22.16
C ASP A 102 -11.99 -17.79 -22.12
N GLU A 103 -11.69 -18.24 -20.89
CA GLU A 103 -11.80 -19.58 -20.24
C GLU A 103 -11.14 -20.87 -20.78
N SER A 104 -10.28 -21.49 -19.95
CA SER A 104 -10.57 -22.74 -19.21
C SER A 104 -9.32 -23.41 -18.60
N GLY A 105 -9.37 -23.73 -17.29
CA GLY A 105 -9.08 -25.05 -16.71
C GLY A 105 -7.69 -25.72 -16.80
N GLU A 106 -7.07 -25.86 -15.62
CA GLU A 106 -6.32 -27.01 -15.05
C GLU A 106 -5.01 -27.58 -15.69
N ASP A 107 -3.98 -27.50 -14.85
CA ASP A 107 -2.90 -28.46 -14.49
C ASP A 107 -2.04 -29.13 -15.58
N VAL A 108 -0.72 -28.93 -15.49
CA VAL A 108 0.30 -29.92 -15.10
C VAL A 108 1.70 -29.33 -15.31
N GLY A 109 2.46 -29.20 -14.21
CA GLY A 109 3.84 -29.66 -14.11
C GLY A 109 5.01 -28.91 -14.80
N ALA A 110 5.96 -28.53 -13.93
CA ALA A 110 7.41 -28.56 -14.11
C ALA A 110 8.19 -27.28 -14.49
N GLU A 111 9.25 -27.10 -13.70
CA GLU A 111 10.23 -26.03 -13.62
C GLU A 111 11.09 -25.85 -14.88
N LYS A 112 11.48 -24.61 -15.20
CA LYS A 112 12.89 -24.13 -15.21
C LYS A 112 13.00 -22.69 -15.74
N ASP A 113 13.92 -21.97 -15.11
CA ASP A 113 14.52 -20.71 -15.57
C ASP A 113 14.95 -20.77 -17.04
N GLU A 114 14.66 -19.72 -17.81
CA GLU A 114 15.66 -19.09 -18.68
C GLU A 114 15.24 -17.69 -19.15
N GLU A 115 16.20 -16.79 -18.99
CA GLU A 115 16.26 -15.41 -19.44
C GLU A 115 16.05 -15.30 -20.96
N PHE A 116 14.96 -14.66 -21.42
CA PHE A 116 14.88 -14.17 -22.80
C PHE A 116 14.17 -12.81 -22.87
N ALA A 117 14.97 -11.81 -23.26
CA ALA A 117 14.53 -10.49 -23.66
C ALA A 117 13.46 -10.57 -24.77
N LYS A 118 12.21 -10.23 -24.45
CA LYS A 118 11.16 -10.04 -25.46
C LYS A 118 11.47 -8.79 -26.31
N PRO A 119 11.48 -8.90 -27.65
CA PRO A 119 11.80 -7.78 -28.52
C PRO A 119 10.71 -6.70 -28.42
N ARG A 120 11.12 -5.49 -28.06
CA ARG A 120 10.30 -4.28 -28.18
C ARG A 120 9.75 -4.21 -29.61
N LYS A 121 8.42 -4.16 -29.76
CA LYS A 121 7.77 -3.83 -31.03
C LYS A 121 8.46 -2.58 -31.62
N PRO A 122 8.93 -2.61 -32.88
CA PRO A 122 9.57 -1.44 -33.47
C PRO A 122 8.55 -0.29 -33.48
N LYS A 123 8.95 0.85 -32.91
CA LYS A 123 8.24 2.13 -33.08
C LYS A 123 8.00 2.32 -34.57
N ALA A 124 6.76 2.63 -34.93
CA ALA A 124 6.42 3.00 -36.30
C ALA A 124 7.40 4.08 -36.80
N PRO A 125 7.85 4.02 -38.07
CA PRO A 125 8.76 5.02 -38.62
C PRO A 125 8.17 6.42 -38.42
N ASP A 126 8.96 7.33 -37.87
CA ASP A 126 8.56 8.71 -37.58
C ASP A 126 7.91 9.33 -38.84
N ASN A 127 6.62 9.62 -38.73
CA ASN A 127 5.87 10.23 -39.80
C ASN A 127 6.31 11.70 -39.90
N PRO A 128 6.98 12.13 -40.98
CA PRO A 128 7.59 13.45 -41.07
C PRO A 128 6.55 14.59 -41.04
N PHE A 129 5.28 14.30 -41.30
CA PHE A 129 4.17 15.26 -41.26
C PHE A 129 3.43 15.30 -39.92
N HIS A 130 3.75 14.41 -38.98
CA HIS A 130 3.08 14.38 -37.68
C HIS A 130 3.52 15.56 -36.82
N GLY A 131 2.55 16.33 -36.30
CA GLY A 131 2.87 17.46 -35.42
C GLY A 131 3.23 18.75 -36.17
N ILE A 132 3.20 18.78 -37.50
CA ILE A 132 3.58 19.99 -38.24
C ILE A 132 2.56 21.11 -38.01
N ILE A 133 1.27 20.81 -38.07
CA ILE A 133 0.16 21.76 -37.91
C ILE A 133 -0.46 21.59 -36.52
N SER A 134 -0.65 20.35 -36.05
CA SER A 134 -1.32 20.02 -34.78
C SER A 134 -0.64 20.63 -33.54
N LYS A 135 0.67 20.91 -33.58
CA LYS A 135 1.38 21.63 -32.50
C LYS A 135 0.90 23.07 -32.27
N CYS A 136 0.25 23.72 -33.24
CA CYS A 136 -0.27 25.08 -33.03
C CYS A 136 -1.42 25.16 -32.02
N PHE A 137 -2.04 24.01 -31.71
CA PHE A 137 -3.14 23.92 -30.74
C PHE A 137 -2.67 23.73 -29.30
N GLU A 138 -1.41 23.32 -29.07
CA GLU A 138 -0.86 23.08 -27.73
C GLU A 138 -1.03 24.25 -26.76
N PRO A 139 -0.78 25.52 -27.15
CA PRO A 139 -0.98 26.67 -26.27
C PRO A 139 -2.43 26.89 -25.83
N HIS A 140 -3.40 26.27 -26.50
CA HIS A 140 -4.83 26.39 -26.22
C HIS A 140 -5.42 25.12 -25.57
N LEU A 141 -4.61 24.09 -25.34
CA LEU A 141 -5.06 22.85 -24.69
C LEU A 141 -5.46 23.05 -23.22
N TYR A 142 -5.13 24.18 -22.59
CA TYR A 142 -5.62 24.51 -21.25
C TYR A 142 -7.15 24.49 -21.16
N VAL A 143 -7.87 24.86 -22.23
CA VAL A 143 -9.35 24.82 -22.27
C VAL A 143 -9.87 23.37 -22.16
N TYR A 144 -9.15 22.42 -22.76
CA TYR A 144 -9.45 21.00 -22.61
C TYR A 144 -9.20 20.54 -21.17
N ILE A 145 -8.06 20.94 -20.60
CA ILE A 145 -7.64 20.60 -19.23
C ILE A 145 -8.66 21.13 -18.19
N GLU A 146 -9.10 22.39 -18.30
CA GLU A 146 -10.13 22.99 -17.43
C GLU A 146 -11.48 22.26 -17.53
N SER A 147 -11.87 21.84 -18.74
CA SER A 147 -13.08 21.03 -18.91
C SER A 147 -12.95 19.66 -18.25
N GLN A 148 -11.79 19.01 -18.33
CA GLN A 148 -11.54 17.76 -17.60
C GLN A 148 -11.59 17.98 -16.08
N ASP A 149 -11.07 19.09 -15.57
CA ASP A 149 -11.14 19.44 -14.15
C ASP A 149 -12.60 19.55 -13.68
N ARG A 150 -13.44 20.29 -14.40
CA ARG A 150 -14.86 20.43 -14.05
C ARG A 150 -15.61 19.10 -14.11
N ASN A 151 -15.42 18.32 -15.19
CA ASN A 151 -16.12 17.04 -15.34
C ASN A 151 -15.72 16.04 -14.24
N LEU A 152 -14.46 16.03 -13.81
CA LEU A 152 -14.00 15.19 -12.71
C LEU A 152 -14.56 15.66 -11.36
N GLY A 153 -14.67 16.97 -11.14
CA GLY A 153 -15.33 17.52 -9.96
C GLY A 153 -16.79 17.04 -9.86
N GLU A 154 -17.55 17.19 -10.94
CA GLU A 154 -18.94 16.70 -11.02
C GLU A 154 -19.04 15.19 -10.80
N LEU A 155 -18.09 14.41 -11.34
CA LEU A 155 -18.04 12.96 -11.18
C LEU A 155 -17.80 12.57 -9.70
N ILE A 156 -16.87 13.23 -9.00
CA ILE A 156 -16.62 12.99 -7.57
C ILE A 156 -17.86 13.35 -6.74
N ASP A 157 -18.48 14.50 -6.99
CA ASP A 157 -19.67 14.92 -6.23
C ASP A 157 -20.85 13.96 -6.46
N ARG A 158 -20.99 13.43 -7.67
CA ARG A 158 -21.94 12.34 -7.96
C ARG A 158 -21.63 11.08 -7.16
N PHE A 159 -20.36 10.65 -7.10
CA PHE A 159 -19.99 9.49 -6.28
C PHE A 159 -20.31 9.70 -4.80
N VAL A 160 -20.13 10.92 -4.27
CA VAL A 160 -20.50 11.24 -2.88
C VAL A 160 -22.01 11.10 -2.68
N ALA A 161 -22.82 11.59 -3.62
CA ALA A 161 -24.27 11.50 -3.55
C ALA A 161 -24.76 10.03 -3.66
N ASP A 162 -24.21 9.28 -4.62
CA ASP A 162 -24.56 7.87 -4.85
C ASP A 162 -24.20 7.01 -3.62
N PHE A 163 -23.04 7.26 -3.00
CA PHE A 163 -22.63 6.58 -1.78
C PHE A 163 -23.58 6.86 -0.61
N ARG A 164 -24.00 8.12 -0.43
CA ARG A 164 -24.99 8.50 0.60
C ARG A 164 -26.36 7.87 0.36
N ALA A 165 -26.75 7.68 -0.89
CA ALA A 165 -28.04 7.09 -1.26
C ALA A 165 -28.06 5.56 -1.10
N GLN A 166 -26.96 4.88 -1.45
CA GLN A 166 -26.86 3.42 -1.38
C GLN A 166 -26.60 2.89 0.03
N GLY A 167 -26.01 3.71 0.91
CA GLY A 167 -25.63 3.30 2.27
C GLY A 167 -24.41 2.37 2.28
N PRO A 168 -23.97 1.91 3.47
CA PRO A 168 -22.86 0.97 3.59
C PRO A 168 -23.15 -0.32 2.78
N PRO A 169 -22.11 -0.91 2.13
CA PRO A 169 -22.29 -2.14 1.38
C PRO A 169 -22.84 -3.22 2.30
N LYS A 170 -24.00 -3.78 1.93
CA LYS A 170 -24.69 -4.80 2.73
C LYS A 170 -23.85 -6.07 2.79
N ALA A 171 -23.68 -6.61 3.99
CA ALA A 171 -23.09 -7.93 4.19
C ALA A 171 -23.97 -9.00 3.50
N GLY A 172 -23.51 -9.59 2.39
CA GLY A 172 -24.23 -10.71 1.76
C GLY A 172 -24.10 -10.89 0.24
N THR A 173 -23.46 -9.99 -0.51
CA THR A 173 -22.99 -10.35 -1.86
C THR A 173 -21.83 -11.33 -1.72
N GLU A 174 -21.86 -12.43 -2.48
CA GLU A 174 -20.99 -13.62 -2.37
C GLU A 174 -19.48 -13.36 -2.46
N GLU A 175 -19.06 -12.10 -2.67
CA GLU A 175 -17.70 -11.61 -2.55
C GLU A 175 -17.59 -10.63 -1.36
N GLY A 176 -17.21 -11.14 -0.19
CA GLY A 176 -16.88 -10.30 0.96
C GLY A 176 -15.78 -9.30 0.62
N GLY A 177 -15.95 -8.03 1.03
CA GLY A 177 -14.97 -6.98 0.75
C GLY A 177 -15.01 -6.37 -0.64
N ALA A 178 -16.20 -6.28 -1.24
CA ALA A 178 -16.38 -5.69 -2.55
C ALA A 178 -15.73 -4.29 -2.63
N VAL A 179 -14.88 -4.13 -3.64
CA VAL A 179 -14.31 -2.85 -4.04
C VAL A 179 -15.44 -1.95 -4.52
N LEU A 180 -15.47 -0.70 -4.07
CA LEU A 180 -16.52 0.24 -4.45
C LEU A 180 -16.50 0.47 -5.97
N PRO A 181 -17.63 0.32 -6.69
CA PRO A 181 -17.66 0.46 -8.15
C PRO A 181 -17.22 1.86 -8.61
N SER A 182 -17.40 2.88 -7.77
CA SER A 182 -16.97 4.25 -8.03
C SER A 182 -15.48 4.38 -8.35
N CYS A 183 -14.60 3.54 -7.78
CA CYS A 183 -13.18 3.63 -8.13
C CYS A 183 -12.90 3.09 -9.53
N ALA A 184 -13.60 2.03 -9.97
CA ALA A 184 -13.44 1.47 -11.31
C ALA A 184 -13.86 2.51 -12.36
N ASP A 185 -14.99 3.18 -12.14
CA ASP A 185 -15.47 4.25 -13.02
C ASP A 185 -14.48 5.43 -13.10
N LEU A 186 -13.89 5.83 -11.97
CA LEU A 186 -12.87 6.88 -11.92
C LEU A 186 -11.65 6.53 -12.78
N PHE A 187 -11.08 5.33 -12.63
CA PHE A 187 -9.90 4.92 -13.39
C PHE A 187 -10.21 4.65 -14.88
N VAL A 188 -11.42 4.20 -15.21
CA VAL A 188 -11.89 4.12 -16.60
C VAL A 188 -11.96 5.52 -17.22
N TYR A 189 -12.44 6.51 -16.48
CA TYR A 189 -12.45 7.90 -16.94
C TYR A 189 -11.03 8.43 -17.15
N TYR A 190 -10.11 8.21 -16.20
CA TYR A 190 -8.71 8.60 -16.35
C TYR A 190 -8.04 7.98 -17.58
N LYS A 191 -8.29 6.70 -17.83
CA LYS A 191 -7.81 6.01 -19.03
C LYS A 191 -8.31 6.70 -20.30
N LYS A 192 -9.60 7.08 -20.36
CA LYS A 192 -10.18 7.81 -21.51
C LYS A 192 -9.50 9.17 -21.70
N CYS A 193 -9.36 9.97 -20.63
CA CYS A 193 -8.71 11.27 -20.67
C CYS A 193 -7.24 11.20 -21.09
N MET A 194 -6.51 10.20 -20.59
CA MET A 194 -5.11 9.97 -20.94
C MET A 194 -4.95 9.58 -22.42
N VAL A 195 -5.78 8.65 -22.92
CA VAL A 195 -5.74 8.25 -24.34
C VAL A 195 -6.06 9.45 -25.24
N GLN A 196 -7.11 10.22 -24.91
CA GLN A 196 -7.46 11.43 -25.65
C GLN A 196 -6.32 12.45 -25.61
N CYS A 197 -5.80 12.78 -24.42
CA CYS A 197 -4.72 13.75 -24.30
C CYS A 197 -3.45 13.32 -25.07
N SER A 198 -3.10 12.04 -25.06
CA SER A 198 -1.94 11.52 -25.81
C SER A 198 -2.09 11.63 -27.34
N GLN A 199 -3.31 11.76 -27.84
CA GLN A 199 -3.57 12.04 -29.26
C GLN A 199 -3.49 13.53 -29.59
N LEU A 200 -3.64 14.41 -28.59
CA LEU A 200 -3.60 15.87 -28.73
C LEU A 200 -2.20 16.44 -28.53
N SER A 201 -1.48 15.97 -27.49
CA SER A 201 -0.11 16.38 -27.18
C SER A 201 0.57 15.38 -26.23
N THR A 202 1.90 15.30 -26.32
CA THR A 202 2.77 14.52 -25.40
C THR A 202 3.61 15.43 -24.50
N GLY A 203 3.42 16.75 -24.58
CA GLY A 203 4.18 17.78 -23.86
C GLY A 203 3.55 18.25 -22.54
N GLU A 204 3.67 19.55 -22.24
CA GLU A 204 3.14 20.20 -21.02
C GLU A 204 1.65 19.90 -20.71
N PRO A 205 0.73 19.81 -21.69
CA PRO A 205 -0.68 19.46 -21.42
C PRO A 205 -0.85 18.09 -20.71
N MET A 206 0.04 17.13 -20.97
CA MET A 206 0.02 15.82 -20.30
C MET A 206 0.42 15.95 -18.82
N ILE A 207 1.34 16.86 -18.50
CA ILE A 207 1.72 17.17 -17.13
C ILE A 207 0.56 17.86 -16.40
N ALA A 208 -0.08 18.84 -17.03
CA ALA A 208 -1.26 19.49 -16.47
C ALA A 208 -2.41 18.49 -16.21
N LEU A 209 -2.64 17.54 -17.12
CA LEU A 209 -3.61 16.46 -16.91
C LEU A 209 -3.22 15.56 -15.72
N THR A 210 -1.93 15.24 -15.58
CA THR A 210 -1.43 14.47 -14.44
C THR A 210 -1.72 15.19 -13.12
N THR A 211 -1.53 16.51 -13.06
CA THR A 211 -1.85 17.31 -11.87
C THR A 211 -3.34 17.30 -11.53
N ILE A 212 -4.22 17.27 -12.53
CA ILE A 212 -5.65 17.07 -12.31
C ILE A 212 -5.93 15.69 -11.72
N PHE A 213 -5.33 14.63 -12.26
CA PHE A 213 -5.50 13.28 -11.72
C PHE A 213 -5.04 13.19 -10.26
N GLN A 214 -3.90 13.81 -9.93
CA GLN A 214 -3.40 13.91 -8.56
C GLN A 214 -4.44 14.56 -7.62
N LYS A 215 -4.97 15.72 -8.02
CA LYS A 215 -6.00 16.45 -7.25
C LYS A 215 -7.21 15.56 -6.97
N PHE A 216 -7.78 14.91 -7.99
CA PHE A 216 -9.01 14.13 -7.81
C PHE A 216 -8.79 12.77 -7.17
N LEU A 217 -7.59 12.17 -7.25
CA LEU A 217 -7.24 11.00 -6.43
C LEU A 217 -7.24 11.35 -4.94
N ARG A 218 -6.68 12.51 -4.57
CA ARG A 218 -6.72 13.00 -3.19
C ARG A 218 -8.14 13.33 -2.74
N GLU A 219 -8.93 13.99 -3.59
CA GLU A 219 -10.34 14.27 -3.27
C GLU A 219 -11.15 12.98 -3.11
N TYR A 220 -10.94 11.97 -3.95
CA TYR A 220 -11.59 10.67 -3.80
C TYR A 220 -11.20 10.00 -2.47
N ALA A 221 -9.90 9.96 -2.16
CA ALA A 221 -9.41 9.39 -0.91
C ALA A 221 -9.96 10.10 0.34
N TRP A 222 -10.16 11.42 0.26
CA TRP A 222 -10.67 12.21 1.38
C TRP A 222 -12.20 12.18 1.49
N LYS A 223 -12.94 12.50 0.41
CA LYS A 223 -14.40 12.64 0.42
C LYS A 223 -15.14 11.29 0.48
N ILE A 224 -14.64 10.27 -0.22
CA ILE A 224 -15.32 8.97 -0.36
C ILE A 224 -14.76 7.94 0.61
N LEU A 225 -13.44 7.82 0.73
CA LEU A 225 -12.85 6.79 1.58
C LEU A 225 -12.76 7.25 3.03
N SER A 226 -11.90 8.22 3.32
CA SER A 226 -11.64 8.68 4.69
C SER A 226 -12.86 9.34 5.34
N GLY A 227 -13.63 10.10 4.57
CA GLY A 227 -14.81 10.82 5.04
C GLY A 227 -15.97 9.91 5.48
N ASN A 228 -15.99 8.65 5.01
CA ASN A 228 -17.00 7.66 5.37
C ASN A 228 -16.48 6.60 6.35
N LEU A 229 -15.20 6.66 6.76
CA LEU A 229 -14.72 5.82 7.85
C LEU A 229 -15.41 6.24 9.15
N PRO A 230 -15.82 5.28 10.01
CA PRO A 230 -16.36 5.60 11.32
C PRO A 230 -15.35 6.43 12.10
N LYS A 231 -15.79 7.58 12.63
CA LYS A 231 -14.95 8.39 13.50
C LYS A 231 -14.81 7.65 14.82
N SER A 232 -13.59 7.23 15.13
CA SER A 232 -13.25 6.70 16.45
C SER A 232 -13.64 7.73 17.52
N ASN A 233 -14.71 7.46 18.26
CA ASN A 233 -15.17 8.33 19.35
C ASN A 233 -14.23 8.17 20.55
N SER A 234 -13.00 8.64 20.41
CA SER A 234 -12.12 9.00 21.52
C SER A 234 -12.34 10.48 21.81
N ASN A 235 -13.27 10.77 22.72
CA ASN A 235 -13.53 12.08 23.34
C ASN A 235 -14.04 13.22 22.43
N SER A 236 -15.32 13.18 22.06
CA SER A 236 -16.09 14.43 21.87
C SER A 236 -17.45 14.33 22.56
N GLY A 237 -17.58 15.04 23.67
CA GLY A 237 -18.81 15.17 24.45
C GLY A 237 -19.85 16.01 23.71
N GLY A 238 -20.54 15.39 22.76
CA GLY A 238 -21.78 15.92 22.18
C GLY A 238 -22.97 15.14 22.73
N LEU A 239 -23.47 15.53 23.90
CA LEU A 239 -24.75 15.07 24.43
C LEU A 239 -25.87 15.60 23.52
N THR A 240 -26.37 14.79 22.59
CA THR A 240 -27.70 15.03 22.01
C THR A 240 -28.75 14.46 22.96
N ILE A 241 -29.69 15.31 23.36
CA ILE A 241 -30.74 15.05 24.35
C ILE A 241 -31.60 13.82 23.99
N THR A 242 -31.58 13.38 22.73
CA THR A 242 -32.30 12.19 22.24
C THR A 242 -31.71 10.86 22.76
N SER A 243 -30.44 10.80 23.17
CA SER A 243 -29.83 9.56 23.71
C SER A 243 -30.12 9.29 25.19
N LEU A 244 -30.63 10.28 25.93
CA LEU A 244 -30.90 10.14 27.37
C LEU A 244 -32.25 9.45 27.69
N LEU A 245 -33.12 9.22 26.71
CA LEU A 245 -34.43 8.60 26.93
C LEU A 245 -34.50 7.11 26.60
N LYS A 246 -33.36 6.47 26.28
CA LYS A 246 -33.22 5.01 26.14
C LYS A 246 -32.23 4.44 27.16
N GLU A 247 -32.32 4.89 28.41
CA GLU A 247 -31.58 4.27 29.51
C GLU A 247 -32.39 3.12 30.12
N LYS A 248 -32.21 1.90 29.58
CA LYS A 248 -32.20 0.68 30.42
C LYS A 248 -31.62 -0.54 29.70
N GLU A 249 -30.35 -0.47 29.30
CA GLU A 249 -29.47 -1.64 29.24
C GLU A 249 -28.01 -1.16 29.15
N VAL A 250 -27.30 -1.35 30.27
CA VAL A 250 -25.85 -1.44 30.49
C VAL A 250 -24.91 -0.86 29.42
N CYS A 251 -24.03 0.07 29.84
CA CYS A 251 -22.83 0.53 29.13
C CYS A 251 -22.18 -0.53 28.21
N GLU A 252 -22.53 -0.52 26.93
CA GLU A 252 -21.73 -1.18 25.90
C GLU A 252 -20.80 -0.13 25.28
N ALA A 253 -19.50 -0.33 25.43
CA ALA A 253 -18.51 0.37 24.61
C ALA A 253 -18.95 0.27 23.15
N ALA A 254 -18.92 1.38 22.41
CA ALA A 254 -19.40 1.48 21.03
C ALA A 254 -18.79 0.38 20.14
N LYS A 255 -19.49 -0.75 20.04
CA LYS A 255 -19.15 -1.86 19.14
C LYS A 255 -19.57 -1.42 17.75
N PHE A 256 -18.66 -1.55 16.78
CA PHE A 256 -19.07 -1.39 15.40
C PHE A 256 -20.10 -2.47 15.05
N THR A 257 -21.13 -2.05 14.33
CA THR A 257 -22.10 -2.96 13.74
C THR A 257 -21.43 -3.81 12.64
N VAL A 258 -22.03 -4.95 12.30
CA VAL A 258 -21.53 -5.81 11.22
C VAL A 258 -21.42 -5.02 9.90
N ASP A 259 -22.39 -4.15 9.62
CA ASP A 259 -22.41 -3.29 8.44
C ASP A 259 -21.24 -2.28 8.43
N GLU A 260 -20.87 -1.72 9.58
CA GLU A 260 -19.71 -0.83 9.71
C GLU A 260 -18.39 -1.58 9.53
N LEU A 261 -18.26 -2.81 10.06
CA LEU A 261 -17.09 -3.65 9.82
C LEU A 261 -16.93 -3.99 8.33
N CYS A 262 -18.03 -4.35 7.67
CA CYS A 262 -18.06 -4.56 6.22
C CYS A 262 -17.64 -3.30 5.46
N LEU A 263 -18.17 -2.13 5.85
CA LEU A 263 -17.81 -0.86 5.24
C LEU A 263 -16.31 -0.56 5.38
N ILE A 264 -15.73 -0.71 6.58
CA ILE A 264 -14.30 -0.47 6.80
C ILE A 264 -13.46 -1.40 5.91
N CYS A 265 -13.84 -2.68 5.79
CA CYS A 265 -13.17 -3.64 4.92
C CYS A 265 -13.31 -3.29 3.44
N SER A 266 -14.50 -2.88 2.97
CA SER A 266 -14.70 -2.42 1.59
C SER A 266 -13.89 -1.16 1.27
N ILE A 267 -13.82 -0.20 2.20
CA ILE A 267 -12.97 1.00 2.04
C ILE A 267 -11.49 0.60 1.95
N LEU A 268 -11.04 -0.34 2.79
CA LEU A 268 -9.68 -0.87 2.77
C LEU A 268 -9.36 -1.53 1.41
N SER A 269 -10.22 -2.43 0.94
CA SER A 269 -10.07 -3.10 -0.37
C SER A 269 -10.06 -2.09 -1.52
N THR A 270 -10.92 -1.07 -1.45
CA THR A 270 -10.98 0.00 -2.45
C THR A 270 -9.71 0.85 -2.44
N ALA A 271 -9.19 1.21 -1.27
CA ALA A 271 -7.95 1.96 -1.15
C ALA A 271 -6.75 1.18 -1.71
N GLU A 272 -6.70 -0.13 -1.48
CA GLU A 272 -5.68 -1.00 -2.08
C GLU A 272 -5.77 -1.04 -3.60
N TYR A 273 -6.98 -1.21 -4.13
CA TYR A 273 -7.20 -1.18 -5.58
C TYR A 273 -6.77 0.17 -6.17
N CYS A 274 -7.14 1.29 -5.53
CA CYS A 274 -6.73 2.62 -5.93
C CYS A 274 -5.21 2.80 -5.89
N LEU A 275 -4.53 2.29 -4.86
CA LEU A 275 -3.07 2.34 -4.75
C LEU A 275 -2.41 1.60 -5.92
N ALA A 276 -2.78 0.34 -6.14
CA ALA A 276 -2.22 -0.49 -7.21
C ALA A 276 -2.51 0.10 -8.61
N THR A 277 -3.71 0.64 -8.81
CA THR A 277 -4.10 1.22 -10.11
C THR A 277 -3.45 2.59 -10.34
N THR A 278 -3.20 3.38 -9.28
CA THR A 278 -2.44 4.64 -9.37
C THR A 278 -0.99 4.38 -9.79
N GLN A 279 -0.37 3.32 -9.26
CA GLN A 279 0.97 2.91 -9.70
C GLN A 279 0.99 2.56 -11.21
N GLN A 280 0.02 1.77 -11.68
CA GLN A 280 -0.10 1.43 -13.11
C GLN A 280 -0.37 2.67 -13.97
N LEU A 281 -1.19 3.61 -13.48
CA LEU A 281 -1.47 4.87 -14.16
C LEU A 281 -0.20 5.70 -14.32
N GLU A 282 0.64 5.80 -13.29
CA GLU A 282 1.92 6.51 -13.36
C GLU A 282 2.83 5.93 -14.45
N GLU A 283 2.97 4.61 -14.50
CA GLU A 283 3.75 3.92 -15.53
C GLU A 283 3.21 4.21 -16.93
N LYS A 284 1.88 4.18 -17.11
CA LYS A 284 1.24 4.49 -18.41
C LYS A 284 1.37 5.95 -18.82
N LEU A 285 1.32 6.88 -17.88
CA LEU A 285 1.57 8.29 -18.17
C LEU A 285 3.03 8.50 -18.60
N LYS A 286 3.99 7.86 -17.91
CA LYS A 286 5.42 7.88 -18.26
C LYS A 286 5.72 7.27 -19.64
N GLU A 287 4.97 6.24 -20.05
CA GLU A 287 5.08 5.67 -21.41
C GLU A 287 4.59 6.63 -22.52
N LYS A 288 3.70 7.56 -22.19
CA LYS A 288 2.99 8.42 -23.17
C LYS A 288 3.55 9.83 -23.28
N VAL A 289 4.27 10.30 -22.26
CA VAL A 289 4.85 11.65 -22.23
C VAL A 289 6.21 11.71 -22.95
N ASP A 290 6.60 12.91 -23.39
CA ASP A 290 7.93 13.18 -23.92
C ASP A 290 9.03 12.87 -22.89
N LYS A 291 10.15 12.28 -23.36
CA LYS A 291 11.26 11.82 -22.50
C LYS A 291 11.79 12.86 -21.52
N VAL A 292 11.76 14.14 -21.91
CA VAL A 292 12.26 15.26 -21.10
C VAL A 292 11.35 15.55 -19.90
N LEU A 293 10.07 15.18 -19.99
CA LEU A 293 9.05 15.48 -18.98
C LEU A 293 8.69 14.26 -18.10
N VAL A 294 9.25 13.07 -18.39
CA VAL A 294 8.98 11.83 -17.64
C VAL A 294 9.24 11.98 -16.14
N GLU A 295 10.32 12.67 -15.75
CA GLU A 295 10.67 12.88 -14.35
C GLU A 295 9.70 13.79 -13.60
N ARG A 296 8.90 14.61 -14.30
CA ARG A 296 7.88 15.46 -13.69
C ARG A 296 6.61 14.70 -13.32
N ILE A 297 6.45 13.46 -13.79
CA ILE A 297 5.31 12.60 -13.46
C ILE A 297 5.66 11.80 -12.21
N ASN A 298 4.97 12.11 -11.11
CA ASN A 298 5.14 11.45 -9.83
C ASN A 298 3.78 11.38 -9.11
N LEU A 299 3.25 10.18 -8.86
CA LEU A 299 1.99 9.97 -8.14
C LEU A 299 2.21 9.37 -6.74
N THR A 300 3.45 9.44 -6.22
CA THR A 300 3.82 8.86 -4.92
C THR A 300 3.01 9.45 -3.77
N GLY A 301 2.73 10.76 -3.79
CA GLY A 301 1.92 11.40 -2.75
C GLY A 301 0.48 10.85 -2.69
N GLU A 302 -0.10 10.52 -3.84
CA GLU A 302 -1.43 9.91 -3.94
C GLU A 302 -1.39 8.46 -3.46
N MET A 303 -0.35 7.70 -3.83
CA MET A 303 -0.13 6.34 -3.34
C MET A 303 0.01 6.30 -1.81
N ASP A 304 0.77 7.24 -1.23
CA ASP A 304 0.92 7.40 0.23
C ASP A 304 -0.40 7.76 0.90
N THR A 305 -1.23 8.58 0.25
CA THR A 305 -2.57 8.92 0.73
C THR A 305 -3.44 7.67 0.84
N PHE A 306 -3.49 6.82 -0.19
CA PHE A 306 -4.23 5.56 -0.13
C PHE A 306 -3.64 4.58 0.89
N SER A 307 -2.31 4.50 1.00
CA SER A 307 -1.62 3.71 2.04
C SER A 307 -2.01 4.14 3.46
N THR A 308 -2.18 5.45 3.67
CA THR A 308 -2.66 6.02 4.93
C THR A 308 -4.10 5.61 5.22
N VAL A 309 -4.99 5.64 4.22
CA VAL A 309 -6.37 5.15 4.36
C VAL A 309 -6.39 3.67 4.77
N ILE A 310 -5.62 2.82 4.10
CA ILE A 310 -5.49 1.39 4.44
C ILE A 310 -5.03 1.21 5.89
N SER A 311 -4.00 1.95 6.30
CA SER A 311 -3.46 1.88 7.66
C SER A 311 -4.48 2.29 8.72
N ASN A 312 -5.26 3.35 8.45
CA ASN A 312 -6.32 3.82 9.33
C ASN A 312 -7.46 2.81 9.43
N SER A 313 -7.89 2.21 8.32
CA SER A 313 -8.91 1.15 8.31
C SER A 313 -8.48 -0.04 9.16
N ILE A 314 -7.23 -0.51 9.02
CA ILE A 314 -6.70 -1.60 9.86
C ILE A 314 -6.70 -1.20 11.33
N GLN A 315 -6.31 0.04 11.65
CA GLN A 315 -6.27 0.53 13.03
C GLN A 315 -7.67 0.58 13.67
N LEU A 316 -8.69 0.97 12.92
CA LEU A 316 -10.08 0.97 13.39
C LEU A 316 -10.58 -0.45 13.70
N LEU A 317 -10.29 -1.41 12.81
CA LEU A 317 -10.64 -2.83 13.04
C LEU A 317 -9.95 -3.38 14.30
N VAL A 318 -8.66 -3.06 14.48
CA VAL A 318 -7.91 -3.46 15.68
C VAL A 318 -8.52 -2.84 16.94
N GLN A 319 -8.85 -1.55 16.89
CA GLN A 319 -9.42 -0.82 18.01
C GLN A 319 -10.78 -1.41 18.44
N ASP A 320 -11.63 -1.78 17.49
CA ASP A 320 -12.94 -2.40 17.78
C ASP A 320 -12.79 -3.73 18.51
N LEU A 321 -11.94 -4.63 17.99
CA LEU A 321 -11.71 -5.92 18.63
C LEU A 321 -11.02 -5.77 20.00
N ASP A 322 -10.06 -4.86 20.12
CA ASP A 322 -9.42 -4.54 21.40
C ASP A 322 -10.41 -3.99 22.43
N ALA A 323 -11.28 -3.06 22.01
CA ALA A 323 -12.29 -2.46 22.88
C ALA A 323 -13.34 -3.50 23.32
N ALA A 324 -13.70 -4.45 22.46
CA ALA A 324 -14.58 -5.55 22.81
C ALA A 324 -13.99 -6.46 23.91
N CYS A 325 -12.65 -6.55 24.01
CA CYS A 325 -11.98 -7.34 25.05
C CYS A 325 -11.88 -6.62 26.40
N ASP A 326 -12.06 -5.30 26.46
CA ASP A 326 -11.82 -4.49 27.66
C ASP A 326 -12.72 -4.81 28.85
N PRO A 327 -14.05 -5.04 28.68
CA PRO A 327 -14.91 -5.43 29.79
C PRO A 327 -14.43 -6.71 30.48
N ALA A 328 -14.00 -7.71 29.70
CA ALA A 328 -13.49 -8.97 30.23
C ALA A 328 -12.13 -8.79 30.95
N LEU A 329 -11.22 -8.00 30.40
CA LEU A 329 -9.95 -7.66 31.05
C LEU A 329 -10.15 -6.84 32.35
N ASN A 330 -11.17 -5.97 32.38
CA ASN A 330 -11.56 -5.23 33.58
C ASN A 330 -12.21 -6.14 34.65
N ALA A 331 -12.96 -7.16 34.24
CA ALA A 331 -13.50 -8.16 35.16
C ALA A 331 -12.37 -8.99 35.78
N MET A 332 -11.39 -9.42 34.96
CA MET A 332 -10.20 -10.16 35.39
C MET A 332 -9.44 -9.41 36.50
N SER A 333 -9.21 -8.10 36.35
CA SER A 333 -8.44 -7.32 37.32
C SER A 333 -9.16 -7.09 38.65
N LYS A 334 -10.49 -7.26 38.69
CA LYS A 334 -11.33 -7.09 39.89
C LYS A 334 -11.64 -8.42 40.59
N MET A 335 -11.30 -9.55 39.99
CA MET A 335 -11.56 -10.87 40.55
C MET A 335 -10.70 -11.09 41.81
N PRO A 336 -11.26 -11.64 42.91
CA PRO A 336 -10.52 -11.87 44.14
C PRO A 336 -9.62 -13.12 44.03
N TRP A 337 -8.52 -13.00 43.29
CA TRP A 337 -7.57 -14.10 43.01
C TRP A 337 -6.95 -14.74 44.26
N GLN A 338 -6.95 -14.04 45.39
CA GLN A 338 -6.51 -14.58 46.67
C GLN A 338 -7.48 -15.63 47.24
N ASN A 339 -8.78 -15.51 46.95
CA ASN A 339 -9.84 -16.35 47.51
C ASN A 339 -10.16 -17.57 46.62
N VAL A 340 -9.36 -17.81 45.58
CA VAL A 340 -9.51 -18.98 44.71
C VAL A 340 -8.90 -20.18 45.42
N GLU A 341 -9.75 -21.15 45.76
CA GLU A 341 -9.37 -22.36 46.53
C GLU A 341 -9.10 -23.58 45.64
N HIS A 342 -9.71 -23.62 44.45
CA HIS A 342 -9.58 -24.73 43.50
C HIS A 342 -9.28 -24.23 42.09
N VAL A 343 -8.43 -24.98 41.38
CA VAL A 343 -8.24 -24.83 39.94
C VAL A 343 -9.42 -25.50 39.23
N GLY A 344 -10.04 -24.78 38.30
CA GLY A 344 -11.13 -25.27 37.48
C GLY A 344 -10.83 -25.17 36.00
N ASP A 345 -11.89 -25.18 35.19
CA ASP A 345 -11.81 -24.89 33.75
C ASP A 345 -11.45 -23.42 33.50
N GLN A 346 -11.39 -23.02 32.22
CA GLN A 346 -11.08 -21.64 31.85
C GLN A 346 -11.99 -20.62 32.54
N SER A 347 -11.41 -19.49 32.97
CA SER A 347 -12.18 -18.44 33.64
C SER A 347 -13.24 -17.80 32.74
N PRO A 348 -14.30 -17.21 33.31
CA PRO A 348 -15.36 -16.55 32.54
C PRO A 348 -14.83 -15.43 31.62
N TYR A 349 -13.84 -14.67 32.08
CA TYR A 349 -13.25 -13.59 31.28
C TYR A 349 -12.56 -14.12 30.02
N VAL A 350 -11.88 -15.28 30.11
CA VAL A 350 -11.25 -15.95 28.96
C VAL A 350 -12.31 -16.37 27.97
N THR A 351 -13.40 -16.98 28.45
CA THR A 351 -14.54 -17.39 27.62
C THR A 351 -15.11 -16.20 26.84
N SER A 352 -15.32 -15.06 27.50
CA SER A 352 -15.83 -13.84 26.86
C SER A 352 -14.87 -13.28 25.79
N ILE A 353 -13.57 -13.22 26.07
CA ILE A 353 -12.56 -12.78 25.09
C ILE A 353 -12.56 -13.70 23.86
N ILE A 354 -12.54 -15.02 24.08
CA ILE A 354 -12.57 -16.00 23.00
C ILE A 354 -13.84 -15.87 22.17
N MET A 355 -14.99 -15.61 22.81
CA MET A 355 -16.26 -15.40 22.12
C MET A 355 -16.20 -14.17 21.20
N HIS A 356 -15.71 -13.03 21.69
CA HIS A 356 -15.56 -11.81 20.87
C HIS A 356 -14.63 -12.02 19.69
N ILE A 357 -13.50 -12.70 19.90
CA ILE A 357 -12.56 -13.06 18.84
C ILE A 357 -13.25 -13.97 17.80
N LYS A 358 -13.94 -15.02 18.23
CA LYS A 358 -14.60 -15.97 17.32
C LYS A 358 -15.79 -15.38 16.57
N GLN A 359 -16.41 -14.31 17.08
CA GLN A 359 -17.50 -13.60 16.41
C GLN A 359 -16.96 -12.61 15.36
N ASN A 360 -15.97 -11.78 15.71
CA ASN A 360 -15.53 -10.68 14.85
C ASN A 360 -14.47 -11.09 13.81
N VAL A 361 -13.54 -11.98 14.16
CA VAL A 361 -12.41 -12.33 13.28
C VAL A 361 -12.86 -13.01 11.97
N PRO A 362 -13.82 -13.96 11.96
CA PRO A 362 -14.30 -14.53 10.70
C PRO A 362 -14.92 -13.50 9.77
N ILE A 363 -15.72 -12.57 10.30
CA ILE A 363 -16.34 -11.49 9.51
C ILE A 363 -15.27 -10.64 8.84
N ILE A 364 -14.26 -10.20 9.61
CA ILE A 364 -13.16 -9.39 9.07
C ILE A 364 -12.34 -10.20 8.04
N ARG A 365 -12.09 -11.48 8.31
CA ARG A 365 -11.35 -12.34 7.36
C ARG A 365 -12.10 -12.47 6.04
N ASP A 366 -13.38 -12.82 6.09
CA ASP A 366 -14.17 -13.09 4.89
C ASP A 366 -14.33 -11.82 4.05
N ASN A 367 -14.46 -10.66 4.69
CA ASN A 367 -14.44 -9.36 4.02
C ASN A 367 -13.06 -8.90 3.54
N LEU A 368 -11.97 -9.57 3.93
CA LEU A 368 -10.60 -9.26 3.46
C LEU A 368 -10.00 -10.44 2.68
N ALA A 369 -10.82 -11.35 2.17
CA ALA A 369 -10.39 -12.55 1.46
C ALA A 369 -9.52 -12.23 0.23
N SER A 370 -9.91 -11.22 -0.54
CA SER A 370 -9.17 -10.72 -1.71
C SER A 370 -7.87 -10.00 -1.33
N THR A 371 -7.75 -9.50 -0.10
CA THR A 371 -6.59 -8.72 0.39
C THR A 371 -5.96 -9.33 1.64
N ARG A 372 -5.63 -10.62 1.59
CA ARG A 372 -5.14 -11.41 2.75
C ARG A 372 -3.92 -10.83 3.48
N LYS A 373 -3.06 -10.06 2.79
CA LYS A 373 -1.92 -9.38 3.41
C LYS A 373 -2.35 -8.43 4.53
N TYR A 374 -3.47 -7.72 4.35
CA TYR A 374 -3.99 -6.77 5.33
C TYR A 374 -4.68 -7.45 6.50
N PHE A 375 -5.36 -8.58 6.26
CA PHE A 375 -5.86 -9.43 7.35
C PHE A 375 -4.70 -9.94 8.25
N THR A 376 -3.58 -10.33 7.64
CA THR A 376 -2.38 -10.72 8.41
C THR A 376 -1.82 -9.55 9.22
N GLN A 377 -1.78 -8.34 8.64
CA GLN A 377 -1.36 -7.13 9.35
C GLN A 377 -2.30 -6.77 10.51
N PHE A 378 -3.61 -6.92 10.32
CA PHE A 378 -4.62 -6.77 11.36
C PHE A 378 -4.33 -7.72 12.54
N CYS A 379 -4.13 -9.01 12.28
CA CYS A 379 -3.80 -9.99 13.32
C CYS A 379 -2.52 -9.59 14.10
N ILE A 380 -1.47 -9.19 13.38
CA ILE A 380 -0.20 -8.75 13.99
C ILE A 380 -0.41 -7.51 14.87
N LYS A 381 -1.12 -6.49 14.37
CA LYS A 381 -1.37 -5.25 15.11
C LYS A 381 -2.25 -5.48 16.33
N PHE A 382 -3.30 -6.29 16.21
CA PHE A 382 -4.14 -6.71 17.33
C PHE A 382 -3.31 -7.39 18.41
N THR A 383 -2.54 -8.43 18.07
CA THR A 383 -1.68 -9.13 19.05
C THR A 383 -0.67 -8.20 19.72
N ASN A 384 -0.06 -7.28 18.96
CA ASN A 384 0.88 -6.30 19.51
C ASN A 384 0.23 -5.27 20.44
N SER A 385 -1.08 -5.03 20.32
CA SER A 385 -1.85 -4.16 21.20
C SER A 385 -2.41 -4.92 22.40
N PHE A 386 -3.06 -6.05 22.15
CA PHE A 386 -3.71 -6.91 23.13
C PHE A 386 -2.73 -7.51 24.14
N VAL A 387 -1.59 -8.06 23.71
CA VAL A 387 -0.69 -8.78 24.64
C VAL A 387 -0.08 -7.85 25.71
N PRO A 388 0.48 -6.68 25.38
CA PRO A 388 0.92 -5.73 26.40
C PRO A 388 -0.22 -5.26 27.31
N LYS A 389 -1.43 -5.07 26.77
CA LYS A 389 -2.62 -4.70 27.54
C LYS A 389 -3.00 -5.79 28.54
N PHE A 390 -3.04 -7.04 28.10
CA PHE A 390 -3.27 -8.21 28.95
C PHE A 390 -2.23 -8.30 30.08
N ILE A 391 -0.94 -8.16 29.78
CA ILE A 391 0.12 -8.16 30.80
C ILE A 391 -0.07 -7.00 31.80
N ASN A 392 -0.49 -5.82 31.35
CA ASN A 392 -0.79 -4.71 32.25
C ASN A 392 -1.98 -5.00 33.17
N HIS A 393 -3.01 -5.70 32.69
CA HIS A 393 -4.12 -6.15 33.53
C HIS A 393 -3.71 -7.27 34.49
N LEU A 394 -2.79 -8.15 34.07
CA LEU A 394 -2.21 -9.19 34.92
C LEU A 394 -1.50 -8.57 36.14
N PHE A 395 -0.69 -7.52 35.94
CA PHE A 395 -0.05 -6.81 37.06
C PHE A 395 -1.02 -6.11 38.03
N ARG A 396 -2.28 -5.89 37.61
CA ARG A 396 -3.34 -5.34 38.48
C ARG A 396 -4.03 -6.41 39.31
N CYS A 397 -3.90 -7.68 38.94
CA CYS A 397 -4.40 -8.80 39.73
C CYS A 397 -3.49 -8.94 40.95
N LYS A 398 -3.86 -8.31 42.06
CA LYS A 398 -3.11 -8.38 43.31
C LYS A 398 -4.02 -8.17 44.53
N PRO A 399 -3.80 -8.92 45.63
CA PRO A 399 -2.88 -10.05 45.78
C PRO A 399 -3.41 -11.35 45.11
N ILE A 400 -2.51 -12.28 44.80
CA ILE A 400 -2.82 -13.58 44.17
C ILE A 400 -2.34 -14.73 45.08
N SER A 401 -3.18 -15.76 45.28
CA SER A 401 -2.80 -17.00 45.97
C SER A 401 -2.06 -17.98 45.04
N MET A 402 -1.41 -19.01 45.59
CA MET A 402 -0.75 -20.04 44.75
C MET A 402 -1.74 -20.68 43.75
N VAL A 403 -2.94 -21.04 44.22
CA VAL A 403 -3.99 -21.65 43.39
C VAL A 403 -4.55 -20.65 42.38
N GLY A 404 -4.75 -19.38 42.77
CA GLY A 404 -5.19 -18.33 41.84
C GLY A 404 -4.16 -18.05 40.73
N ALA A 405 -2.86 -18.12 41.05
CA ALA A 405 -1.80 -17.99 40.05
C ALA A 405 -1.74 -19.19 39.09
N GLU A 406 -2.04 -20.39 39.56
CA GLU A 406 -2.17 -21.60 38.73
C GLU A 406 -3.35 -21.46 37.75
N GLN A 407 -4.51 -21.00 38.22
CA GLN A 407 -5.66 -20.73 37.35
C GLN A 407 -5.34 -19.66 36.28
N LEU A 408 -4.72 -18.55 36.67
CA LEU A 408 -4.29 -17.50 35.74
C LEU A 408 -3.28 -18.02 34.69
N LEU A 409 -2.44 -19.00 35.05
CA LEU A 409 -1.49 -19.61 34.13
C LEU A 409 -2.19 -20.47 33.08
N LEU A 410 -3.20 -21.25 33.48
CA LEU A 410 -4.06 -22.00 32.55
C LEU A 410 -4.84 -21.06 31.62
N ASP A 411 -5.41 -20.00 32.18
CA ASP A 411 -6.12 -18.97 31.42
C ASP A 411 -5.21 -18.29 30.38
N THR A 412 -3.97 -17.97 30.77
CA THR A 412 -2.95 -17.39 29.89
C THR A 412 -2.59 -18.35 28.75
N HIS A 413 -2.47 -19.65 29.04
CA HIS A 413 -2.21 -20.67 28.03
C HIS A 413 -3.38 -20.85 27.05
N SER A 414 -4.63 -20.79 27.55
CA SER A 414 -5.83 -20.82 26.71
C SER A 414 -5.86 -19.64 25.74
N LEU A 415 -5.65 -18.42 26.25
CA LEU A 415 -5.55 -17.21 25.41
C LEU A 415 -4.42 -17.29 24.39
N LYS A 416 -3.25 -17.83 24.78
CA LYS A 416 -2.12 -18.05 23.87
C LYS A 416 -2.50 -18.97 22.71
N THR A 417 -3.21 -20.06 23.00
CA THR A 417 -3.67 -21.01 21.99
C THR A 417 -4.62 -20.34 21.00
N VAL A 418 -5.61 -19.58 21.50
CA VAL A 418 -6.54 -18.85 20.62
C VAL A 418 -5.84 -17.77 19.80
N LEU A 419 -4.88 -17.04 20.37
CA LEU A 419 -4.09 -16.06 19.63
C LEU A 419 -3.22 -16.72 18.54
N LEU A 420 -2.68 -17.91 18.77
CA LEU A 420 -1.92 -18.64 17.76
C LEU A 420 -2.80 -19.05 16.57
N ASP A 421 -4.04 -19.44 16.86
CA ASP A 421 -5.02 -19.83 15.85
C ASP A 421 -5.74 -18.64 15.20
N LEU A 422 -5.60 -17.42 15.74
CA LEU A 422 -6.28 -16.20 15.29
C LEU A 422 -6.35 -16.03 13.76
N PRO A 423 -5.26 -16.18 12.98
CA PRO A 423 -5.30 -16.00 11.53
C PRO A 423 -6.07 -17.10 10.78
N SER A 424 -6.43 -18.18 11.47
CA SER A 424 -7.09 -19.37 10.94
C SER A 424 -8.51 -19.57 11.51
N ILE A 425 -8.94 -18.76 12.49
CA ILE A 425 -10.26 -18.88 13.13
C ILE A 425 -11.38 -18.71 12.10
N GLY A 426 -12.15 -19.78 11.88
CA GLY A 426 -13.29 -19.85 10.95
C GLY A 426 -12.91 -20.17 9.50
N SER A 427 -11.62 -20.46 9.22
CA SER A 427 -11.14 -20.65 7.84
C SER A 427 -11.59 -22.02 7.35
N GLN A 428 -12.24 -22.07 6.18
CA GLN A 428 -12.63 -23.35 5.57
C GLN A 428 -11.41 -24.19 5.16
N VAL A 429 -10.27 -23.53 4.92
CA VAL A 429 -8.99 -24.19 4.62
C VAL A 429 -8.09 -24.11 5.86
N LEU A 430 -7.67 -25.28 6.37
CA LEU A 430 -6.69 -25.40 7.46
C LEU A 430 -5.30 -24.95 6.98
N ARG A 431 -5.06 -23.64 7.03
CA ARG A 431 -3.73 -23.05 6.82
C ARG A 431 -3.09 -22.74 8.16
N LYS A 432 -1.79 -23.04 8.28
CA LYS A 432 -0.99 -22.65 9.44
C LYS A 432 -0.74 -21.14 9.43
N ALA A 433 -0.74 -20.53 10.60
CA ALA A 433 -0.42 -19.11 10.77
C ALA A 433 1.01 -18.79 10.27
N PRO A 434 1.27 -17.58 9.73
CA PRO A 434 2.61 -17.19 9.31
C PRO A 434 3.62 -17.28 10.45
N ALA A 435 4.83 -17.80 10.20
CA ALA A 435 5.85 -17.99 11.23
C ALA A 435 6.26 -16.69 11.94
N SER A 436 6.26 -15.57 11.22
CA SER A 436 6.50 -14.22 11.77
C SER A 436 5.44 -13.83 12.81
N TYR A 437 4.17 -14.15 12.56
CA TYR A 437 3.06 -13.92 13.49
C TYR A 437 3.17 -14.82 14.72
N THR A 438 3.35 -16.13 14.51
CA THR A 438 3.50 -17.13 15.60
C THR A 438 4.61 -16.72 16.56
N LYS A 439 5.75 -16.22 16.05
CA LYS A 439 6.87 -15.77 16.87
C LYS A 439 6.50 -14.58 17.77
N ILE A 440 5.66 -13.66 17.31
CA ILE A 440 5.19 -12.51 18.10
C ILE A 440 4.30 -13.00 19.26
N VAL A 441 3.31 -13.84 18.97
CA VAL A 441 2.40 -14.40 19.98
C VAL A 441 3.17 -15.20 21.03
N VAL A 442 4.05 -16.12 20.60
CA VAL A 442 4.85 -16.95 21.51
C VAL A 442 5.74 -16.09 22.39
N LYS A 443 6.43 -15.08 21.83
CA LYS A 443 7.31 -14.21 22.62
C LYS A 443 6.52 -13.43 23.68
N GLY A 444 5.39 -12.84 23.29
CA GLY A 444 4.57 -12.02 24.18
C GLY A 444 3.87 -12.83 25.27
N MET A 445 3.21 -13.92 24.90
CA MET A 445 2.46 -14.75 25.86
C MET A 445 3.37 -15.58 26.76
N THR A 446 4.52 -16.07 26.26
CA THR A 446 5.51 -16.73 27.14
C THR A 446 6.00 -15.78 28.22
N ARG A 447 6.13 -14.48 27.96
CA ARG A 447 6.46 -13.51 29.01
C ARG A 447 5.38 -13.48 30.11
N ALA A 448 4.10 -13.47 29.73
CA ALA A 448 3.00 -13.53 30.69
C ALA A 448 3.02 -14.83 31.52
N GLU A 449 3.26 -15.98 30.88
CA GLU A 449 3.42 -17.27 31.56
C GLU A 449 4.60 -17.25 32.55
N MET A 450 5.75 -16.66 32.17
CA MET A 450 6.91 -16.57 33.05
C MET A 450 6.68 -15.65 34.26
N ILE A 451 5.94 -14.55 34.09
CA ILE A 451 5.52 -13.69 35.21
C ILE A 451 4.74 -14.51 36.25
N LEU A 452 3.74 -15.27 35.80
CA LEU A 452 2.92 -16.11 36.69
C LEU A 452 3.72 -17.22 37.36
N LYS A 453 4.61 -17.88 36.62
CA LYS A 453 5.52 -18.90 37.19
C LYS A 453 6.40 -18.35 38.30
N VAL A 454 6.87 -17.09 38.18
CA VAL A 454 7.62 -16.45 39.26
C VAL A 454 6.72 -16.12 40.45
N VAL A 455 5.50 -15.64 40.21
CA VAL A 455 4.53 -15.38 41.31
C VAL A 455 4.25 -16.66 42.11
N MET A 456 4.13 -17.81 41.42
CA MET A 456 3.91 -19.13 42.04
C MET A 456 5.13 -19.67 42.79
N ALA A 457 6.35 -19.31 42.40
CA ALA A 457 7.57 -19.84 43.01
C ALA A 457 7.66 -19.48 44.51
N PRO A 458 8.23 -20.31 45.39
CA PRO A 458 8.50 -19.94 46.78
C PRO A 458 9.36 -18.66 46.87
N HIS A 459 9.06 -17.75 47.81
CA HIS A 459 9.85 -16.52 48.02
C HIS A 459 10.98 -16.69 49.06
N GLU A 460 10.93 -17.75 49.86
CA GLU A 460 11.97 -18.09 50.83
C GLU A 460 12.81 -19.26 50.32
N PRO A 461 14.16 -19.15 50.29
CA PRO A 461 14.98 -17.99 50.67
C PRO A 461 15.02 -16.87 49.58
N PRO A 462 15.11 -15.58 49.95
CA PRO A 462 14.97 -14.44 49.01
C PRO A 462 16.00 -14.41 47.88
N VAL A 463 17.22 -14.88 48.16
CA VAL A 463 18.32 -14.92 47.17
C VAL A 463 17.96 -15.82 45.98
N VAL A 464 17.40 -17.00 46.26
CA VAL A 464 17.01 -17.98 45.24
C VAL A 464 15.84 -17.45 44.42
N PHE A 465 14.91 -16.74 45.07
CA PHE A 465 13.79 -16.12 44.39
C PHE A 465 14.23 -15.04 43.39
N VAL A 466 15.13 -14.14 43.81
CA VAL A 466 15.71 -13.09 42.94
C VAL A 466 16.46 -13.70 41.76
N ASP A 467 17.28 -14.73 41.99
CA ASP A 467 18.02 -15.42 40.93
C ASP A 467 17.07 -16.10 39.92
N ASN A 468 15.99 -16.73 40.41
CA ASN A 468 14.97 -17.33 39.57
C ASN A 468 14.22 -16.27 38.73
N TYR A 469 13.89 -15.11 39.31
CA TYR A 469 13.29 -14.00 38.56
C TYR A 469 14.21 -13.53 37.42
N ILE A 470 15.50 -13.27 37.73
CA ILE A 470 16.48 -12.80 36.74
C ILE A 470 16.62 -13.82 35.61
N LYS A 471 16.68 -15.12 35.93
CA LYS A 471 16.82 -16.19 34.95
C LYS A 471 15.59 -16.35 34.05
N LEU A 472 14.38 -16.21 34.60
CA LEU A 472 13.14 -16.48 33.87
C LEU A 472 12.67 -15.30 33.03
N LEU A 473 12.80 -14.06 33.53
CA LEU A 473 12.30 -12.86 32.83
C LEU A 473 13.39 -12.11 32.07
N ALA A 474 14.65 -12.17 32.53
CA ALA A 474 15.82 -11.57 31.90
C ALA A 474 15.62 -10.11 31.42
N ASP A 475 14.71 -9.35 32.05
CA ASP A 475 14.31 -8.02 31.61
C ASP A 475 15.08 -6.90 32.31
N GLY A 476 15.76 -7.23 33.42
CA GLY A 476 16.58 -6.30 34.19
C GLY A 476 15.82 -5.09 34.76
N ASN A 477 14.48 -5.11 34.71
CA ASN A 477 13.67 -3.94 35.05
C ASN A 477 13.19 -4.02 36.51
N PRO A 478 13.64 -3.10 37.39
CA PRO A 478 13.22 -3.09 38.79
C PRO A 478 11.73 -2.78 38.97
N GLU A 479 11.10 -2.05 38.04
CA GLU A 479 9.66 -1.77 38.09
C GLU A 479 8.82 -3.02 37.83
N THR A 480 9.23 -3.86 36.88
CA THR A 480 8.57 -5.15 36.63
C THR A 480 8.71 -6.03 37.86
N PHE A 481 9.91 -6.09 38.45
CA PHE A 481 10.14 -6.91 39.64
C PHE A 481 9.27 -6.45 40.82
N GLN A 482 9.18 -5.13 41.07
CA GLN A 482 8.27 -4.58 42.07
C GLN A 482 6.81 -4.99 41.84
N LYS A 483 6.32 -4.94 40.59
CA LYS A 483 4.95 -5.38 40.27
C LYS A 483 4.74 -6.87 40.55
N VAL A 484 5.74 -7.72 40.32
CA VAL A 484 5.66 -9.16 40.64
C VAL A 484 5.62 -9.40 42.15
N LEU A 485 6.41 -8.66 42.94
CA LEU A 485 6.36 -8.72 44.40
C LEU A 485 5.00 -8.27 44.96
N ASP A 486 4.43 -7.23 44.36
CA ASP A 486 3.09 -6.72 44.67
C ASP A 486 1.99 -7.76 44.36
N MET A 487 2.06 -8.43 43.21
CA MET A 487 1.15 -9.51 42.83
C MET A 487 1.14 -10.64 43.86
N LYS A 488 2.31 -10.97 44.38
CA LYS A 488 2.48 -12.00 45.41
C LYS A 488 1.96 -11.58 46.80
N GLY A 489 1.75 -10.28 47.03
CA GLY A 489 1.23 -9.77 48.30
C GLY A 489 2.26 -9.71 49.44
N LEU A 490 3.55 -9.61 49.14
CA LEU A 490 4.62 -9.54 50.16
C LEU A 490 4.58 -8.22 50.95
N LYS A 491 5.05 -8.23 52.20
CA LYS A 491 5.11 -7.02 53.05
C LYS A 491 6.13 -6.04 52.50
N ARG A 492 5.89 -4.74 52.68
CA ARG A 492 6.82 -3.68 52.21
C ARG A 492 8.27 -3.88 52.66
N SER A 493 8.49 -4.34 53.89
CA SER A 493 9.84 -4.62 54.42
C SER A 493 10.55 -5.74 53.64
N GLU A 494 9.84 -6.81 53.30
CA GLU A 494 10.35 -7.95 52.52
C GLU A 494 10.62 -7.53 51.07
N GLN A 495 9.72 -6.74 50.49
CA GLN A 495 9.88 -6.18 49.16
C GLN A 495 11.13 -5.30 49.05
N SER A 496 11.37 -4.42 50.03
CA SER A 496 12.57 -3.56 50.04
C SER A 496 13.87 -4.37 50.06
N SER A 497 13.93 -5.43 50.87
CA SER A 497 15.10 -6.33 50.93
C SER A 497 15.32 -7.08 49.61
N MET A 498 14.26 -7.62 49.01
CA MET A 498 14.36 -8.32 47.72
C MET A 498 14.74 -7.39 46.56
N LEU A 499 14.23 -6.15 46.54
CA LEU A 499 14.63 -5.14 45.56
C LEU A 499 16.11 -4.78 45.67
N GLU A 500 16.64 -4.68 46.89
CA GLU A 500 18.05 -4.40 47.10
C GLU A 500 18.93 -5.55 46.61
N LEU A 501 18.58 -6.79 46.93
CA LEU A 501 19.22 -8.00 46.39
C LEU A 501 19.18 -8.03 44.86
N PHE A 502 18.05 -7.68 44.26
CA PHE A 502 17.92 -7.60 42.80
C PHE A 502 18.86 -6.54 42.20
N ARG A 503 18.96 -5.36 42.81
CA ARG A 503 19.90 -4.31 42.36
C ARG A 503 21.35 -4.73 42.49
N GLN A 504 21.71 -5.47 43.55
CA GLN A 504 23.07 -5.99 43.75
C GLN A 504 23.45 -7.09 42.74
N ARG A 505 22.46 -7.85 42.24
CA ARG A 505 22.65 -8.91 41.25
C ARG A 505 22.61 -8.42 39.80
N LEU A 506 22.08 -7.23 39.55
CA LEU A 506 22.17 -6.59 38.24
C LEU A 506 23.61 -6.10 37.97
N PRO A 507 24.11 -6.20 36.72
CA PRO A 507 25.39 -5.61 36.36
C PRO A 507 25.37 -4.11 36.69
N THR A 508 26.33 -3.63 37.48
CA THR A 508 26.45 -2.20 37.79
C THR A 508 26.68 -1.40 36.51
N PRO A 509 25.86 -0.37 36.20
CA PRO A 509 26.26 0.62 35.21
C PRO A 509 27.49 1.37 35.76
N PRO A 510 28.46 1.76 34.90
CA PRO A 510 29.64 2.46 35.37
C PRO A 510 29.23 3.88 35.79
N SER A 511 29.18 4.15 37.09
CA SER A 511 29.12 5.52 37.61
C SER A 511 30.24 5.68 38.62
N GLY A 512 31.20 6.52 38.24
CA GLY A 512 32.29 6.94 39.09
C GLY A 512 31.88 8.05 40.05
N ALA A 513 32.61 8.11 41.16
CA ALA A 513 33.02 9.34 41.81
C ALA A 513 34.23 9.00 42.68
N ASP A 514 35.42 9.34 42.21
CA ASP A 514 36.44 9.94 43.08
C ASP A 514 37.26 10.92 42.24
N GLY A 515 37.36 12.15 42.76
CA GLY A 515 37.82 13.31 42.04
C GLY A 515 39.34 13.39 41.87
N GLY A 516 39.73 13.95 40.73
CA GLY A 516 40.93 14.79 40.66
C GLY A 516 42.11 14.23 39.88
N THR A 517 41.99 13.99 38.58
CA THR A 517 42.93 14.55 37.57
C THR A 517 42.37 14.37 36.15
N SER A 518 42.54 15.42 35.34
CA SER A 518 42.10 15.57 33.96
C SER A 518 42.51 14.41 33.05
N LEU A 519 41.55 13.71 32.43
CA LEU A 519 41.78 12.93 31.21
C LEU A 519 40.57 13.03 30.28
N SER A 520 40.84 13.67 29.14
CA SER A 520 40.05 13.76 27.93
C SER A 520 39.65 12.39 27.38
N PHE A 521 38.51 12.36 26.69
CA PHE A 521 38.07 11.28 25.79
C PHE A 521 39.24 10.72 24.96
N SER A 522 39.62 9.47 25.21
CA SER A 522 40.46 8.71 24.28
C SER A 522 39.57 8.20 23.14
N ALA A 523 39.76 8.80 21.96
CA ALA A 523 39.36 8.24 20.68
C ALA A 523 39.88 6.80 20.52
N PRO A 524 39.23 5.94 19.71
CA PRO A 524 39.72 4.60 19.44
C PRO A 524 41.13 4.67 18.83
N THR A 525 42.05 3.84 19.33
CA THR A 525 43.43 3.78 18.83
C THR A 525 43.49 3.17 17.42
N PRO A 526 44.42 3.64 16.56
CA PRO A 526 44.53 3.23 15.14
C PRO A 526 44.75 1.72 14.92
N GLU A 527 45.20 0.99 15.94
CA GLU A 527 45.47 -0.44 15.84
C GLU A 527 44.20 -1.30 15.81
N GLN A 528 43.13 -0.91 16.50
CA GLN A 528 41.86 -1.66 16.50
C GLN A 528 41.09 -1.52 15.17
N GLU A 529 41.27 -0.39 14.47
CA GLU A 529 40.66 -0.13 13.17
C GLU A 529 41.34 -0.94 12.05
N SER A 530 42.68 -1.09 12.12
CA SER A 530 43.46 -1.94 11.19
C SER A 530 43.03 -3.42 11.22
N SER A 531 42.63 -3.93 12.40
CA SER A 531 42.17 -5.30 12.60
C SER A 531 40.76 -5.55 12.05
N ARG A 532 39.89 -4.52 12.08
CA ARG A 532 38.53 -4.59 11.51
C ARG A 532 38.56 -4.49 9.98
N ILE A 533 39.40 -3.62 9.43
CA ILE A 533 39.58 -3.47 7.97
C ILE A 533 40.19 -4.75 7.36
N ARG A 534 41.22 -5.35 7.99
CA ARG A 534 41.78 -6.65 7.55
C ARG A 534 40.79 -7.82 7.60
N LYS A 535 39.83 -7.81 8.53
CA LYS A 535 38.76 -8.82 8.59
C LYS A 535 37.73 -8.62 7.47
N LEU A 536 37.45 -7.38 7.10
CA LEU A 536 36.54 -7.05 5.99
C LEU A 536 37.15 -7.44 4.63
N GLU A 537 38.44 -7.17 4.40
CA GLU A 537 39.13 -7.55 3.16
C GLU A 537 39.22 -9.08 2.97
N LYS A 538 39.40 -9.85 4.05
CA LYS A 538 39.37 -11.32 3.99
C LYS A 538 37.97 -11.88 3.67
N LEU A 539 36.90 -11.18 4.03
CA LEU A 539 35.52 -11.58 3.71
C LEU A 539 35.16 -11.26 2.26
N ILE A 540 35.66 -10.16 1.71
CA ILE A 540 35.44 -9.77 0.31
C ILE A 540 36.21 -10.69 -0.66
N LYS A 541 37.45 -11.06 -0.33
CA LYS A 541 38.24 -12.04 -1.11
C LYS A 541 37.71 -13.48 -1.09
N LYS A 542 36.72 -13.78 -0.24
CA LYS A 542 36.08 -15.10 -0.15
C LYS A 542 34.76 -15.21 -0.92
N ARG A 543 34.29 -14.10 -1.51
CA ARG A 543 33.04 -14.00 -2.27
C ARG A 543 33.22 -13.54 -3.73
N LEU A 544 34.47 -13.30 -4.14
CA LEU A 544 34.94 -13.29 -5.52
C LEU A 544 35.79 -14.54 -5.69
#